data_AF-A0A950LBS6-F1
#
_entry.id   AF-A0A950LBS6-F1
#
_cell.length_a   1.000
_cell.length_b   1.000
_cell.length_c   1.000
_cell.angle_alpha   90.00
_cell.angle_beta   90.00
_cell.angle_gamma   90.00
#
_symmetry.space_group_name_H-M   'P 1'
#
loop_
_entity.id
_entity.type
_entity.pdbx_description
1 polymer ?
#
loop_
_entity_poly.entity_id
_entity_poly.type
_entity_poly.pdbx_seq_one_letter_code
_entity_poly.pdbx_strand_id
1 'polypeptide(L)'
;MLGRKRPGGDGAVLVNHYARRWTIEPQFRDTKDLRFGMGLSATRIGEPMRRDRLLLVSAFAMALLTLLGTVGESLGMDRLLKSNTSKTRTHSLVRQGCMLYELIPNMPEHRLAPLIAAFAKAVSQTTAFSGLFAYAE
;
A
#
# COMPACT_ATOMS: atom_id res chain seq x y z
N MET A 1 -19.17 -13.73 -23.14
CA MET A 1 -18.89 -12.47 -22.41
C MET A 1 -20.13 -12.06 -21.63
N LEU A 2 -20.23 -12.40 -20.34
CA LEU A 2 -21.37 -12.03 -19.51
C LEU A 2 -21.20 -10.58 -19.04
N GLY A 3 -21.85 -9.64 -19.72
CA GLY A 3 -21.99 -8.27 -19.25
C GLY A 3 -22.89 -8.23 -18.02
N ARG A 4 -22.32 -8.26 -16.81
CA ARG A 4 -23.08 -7.96 -15.59
C ARG A 4 -23.53 -6.49 -15.66
N LYS A 5 -24.79 -6.28 -16.05
CA LYS A 5 -25.51 -5.03 -15.82
C LYS A 5 -25.57 -4.83 -14.30
N ARG A 6 -24.71 -3.97 -13.75
CA ARG A 6 -24.76 -3.63 -12.31
C ARG A 6 -26.10 -2.91 -12.08
N PRO A 7 -26.88 -3.26 -11.04
CA PRO A 7 -28.11 -2.56 -10.74
C PRO A 7 -27.79 -1.07 -10.60
N GLY A 8 -28.61 -0.22 -11.24
CA GLY A 8 -28.43 1.24 -11.23
C GLY A 8 -28.43 1.74 -9.80
N GLY A 9 -27.24 1.97 -9.25
CA GLY A 9 -27.07 2.56 -7.93
C GLY A 9 -27.45 4.04 -8.00
N ASP A 10 -28.11 4.50 -6.94
CA ASP A 10 -28.36 5.91 -6.63
C ASP A 10 -27.16 6.80 -7.02
N GLY A 11 -27.41 8.00 -7.58
CA GLY A 11 -26.37 8.86 -8.17
C GLY A 11 -25.20 9.16 -7.21
N ALA A 12 -25.49 9.21 -5.91
CA ALA A 12 -24.49 9.35 -4.85
C ALA A 12 -23.51 8.16 -4.79
N VAL A 13 -23.96 6.94 -5.06
CA VAL A 13 -23.13 5.72 -5.09
C VAL A 13 -22.16 5.76 -6.27
N LEU A 14 -22.61 6.23 -7.44
CA LEU A 14 -21.76 6.43 -8.62
C LEU A 14 -20.66 7.48 -8.36
N VAL A 15 -21.02 8.61 -7.75
CA VAL A 15 -20.06 9.65 -7.35
C VAL A 15 -19.03 9.12 -6.35
N ASN A 16 -19.47 8.33 -5.37
CA ASN A 16 -18.57 7.72 -4.38
C ASN A 16 -17.60 6.69 -5.00
N HIS A 17 -18.09 5.84 -5.92
CA HIS A 17 -17.23 4.94 -6.67
C HIS A 17 -16.21 5.67 -7.54
N TYR A 18 -16.61 6.77 -8.18
CA TYR A 18 -15.70 7.60 -8.96
C TYR A 18 -14.67 8.30 -8.07
N ALA A 19 -15.07 8.80 -6.90
CA ALA A 19 -14.16 9.39 -5.93
C ALA A 19 -13.08 8.39 -5.45
N ARG A 20 -13.44 7.10 -5.27
CA ARG A 20 -12.48 6.02 -4.96
C ARG A 20 -11.44 5.78 -6.05
N ARG A 21 -11.71 6.17 -7.30
CA ARG A 21 -10.70 6.10 -8.37
C ARG A 21 -9.49 6.98 -8.06
N TRP A 22 -9.67 8.08 -7.33
CA TRP A 22 -8.55 8.95 -6.94
C TRP A 22 -7.56 8.24 -6.00
N THR A 23 -7.93 7.14 -5.35
CA THR A 23 -7.03 6.38 -4.45
C THR A 23 -5.80 5.82 -5.16
N ILE A 24 -5.87 5.53 -6.47
CA ILE A 24 -4.75 4.98 -7.25
C ILE A 24 -3.79 6.07 -7.76
N GLU A 25 -4.24 7.32 -7.82
CA GLU A 25 -3.50 8.44 -8.43
C GLU A 25 -2.23 8.80 -7.63
N PRO A 26 -2.25 8.90 -6.28
CA PRO A 26 -1.02 9.07 -5.51
C PRO A 26 -0.02 7.96 -5.77
N GLN A 27 -0.47 6.70 -5.83
CA GLN A 27 0.41 5.57 -6.10
C GLN A 27 1.00 5.61 -7.51
N PHE A 28 0.24 6.03 -8.53
CA PHE A 28 0.77 6.18 -9.89
C PHE A 28 1.75 7.35 -10.01
N ARG A 29 1.46 8.48 -9.35
CA ARG A 29 2.38 9.61 -9.27
C ARG A 29 3.68 9.17 -8.61
N ASP A 30 3.57 8.54 -7.43
CA ASP A 30 4.71 8.03 -6.69
C ASP A 30 5.48 7.03 -7.57
N THR A 31 4.85 6.00 -8.15
CA THR A 31 5.51 4.97 -8.98
C THR A 31 6.27 5.52 -10.20
N LYS A 32 5.76 6.60 -10.82
CA LYS A 32 6.32 7.19 -12.05
C LYS A 32 7.37 8.27 -11.80
N ASP A 33 7.54 8.72 -10.56
CA ASP A 33 8.60 9.65 -10.21
C ASP A 33 9.97 8.94 -10.30
N LEU A 34 10.94 9.50 -11.02
CA LEU A 34 12.29 8.91 -11.06
C LEU A 34 13.06 9.10 -9.75
N ARG A 35 12.75 10.15 -8.99
CA ARG A 35 13.39 10.51 -7.72
C ARG A 35 12.68 9.91 -6.51
N PHE A 36 11.36 9.74 -6.58
CA PHE A 36 10.53 9.27 -5.46
C PHE A 36 9.70 8.00 -5.77
N GLY A 37 9.88 7.40 -6.95
CA GLY A 37 9.12 6.26 -7.46
C GLY A 37 9.93 5.02 -7.81
N MET A 38 9.30 4.11 -8.58
CA MET A 38 9.92 2.82 -8.93
C MET A 38 10.90 2.92 -10.11
N GLY A 39 10.96 4.05 -10.83
CA GLY A 39 11.92 4.25 -11.91
C GLY A 39 11.84 3.23 -13.06
N LEU A 40 10.67 2.62 -13.29
CA LEU A 40 10.52 1.52 -14.26
C LEU A 40 10.81 1.93 -15.72
N SER A 41 10.63 3.20 -16.07
CA SER A 41 10.97 3.74 -17.39
C SER A 41 12.48 3.95 -17.58
N ALA A 42 13.23 4.08 -16.48
CA ALA A 42 14.68 4.27 -16.49
C ALA A 42 15.45 2.94 -16.38
N THR A 43 14.79 1.87 -15.96
CA THR A 43 15.41 0.54 -15.77
C THR A 43 15.28 -0.30 -17.03
N ARG A 44 16.42 -0.60 -17.68
CA ARG A 44 16.48 -1.53 -18.81
C ARG A 44 16.72 -2.94 -18.31
N ILE A 45 15.71 -3.81 -18.39
CA ILE A 45 15.83 -5.24 -18.07
C ILE A 45 15.78 -6.01 -19.38
N GLY A 46 16.89 -6.63 -19.76
CA GLY A 46 17.05 -7.31 -21.05
C GLY A 46 16.29 -8.63 -21.18
N GLU A 47 15.85 -9.22 -20.07
CA GLU A 47 15.17 -10.52 -20.03
C GLU A 47 13.74 -10.36 -19.45
N PRO A 48 12.68 -10.61 -20.24
CA PRO A 48 11.29 -10.44 -19.79
C PRO A 48 10.96 -11.25 -18.53
N MET A 49 11.46 -12.48 -18.43
CA MET A 49 11.21 -13.34 -17.27
C MET A 49 11.83 -12.76 -15.97
N ARG A 50 13.00 -12.14 -16.07
CA ARG A 50 13.62 -11.43 -14.93
C ARG A 50 12.80 -10.21 -14.53
N ARG A 51 12.30 -9.45 -15.51
CA ARG A 51 11.46 -8.28 -15.26
C ARG A 51 10.20 -8.68 -14.51
N ASP A 52 9.51 -9.71 -14.96
CA ASP A 52 8.23 -10.11 -14.38
C ASP A 52 8.40 -10.65 -12.94
N ARG A 53 9.50 -11.38 -12.66
CA ARG A 53 9.86 -11.78 -11.28
C ARG A 53 10.16 -10.58 -10.37
N LEU A 54 10.91 -9.59 -10.86
CA LEU A 54 11.20 -8.38 -10.09
C LEU A 54 9.93 -7.56 -9.83
N LEU A 55 9.04 -7.46 -10.82
CA LEU A 55 7.75 -6.79 -10.66
C LEU A 55 6.84 -7.52 -9.67
N LEU A 56 6.86 -8.85 -9.64
CA LEU A 56 6.13 -9.64 -8.64
C LEU A 56 6.63 -9.35 -7.22
N VAL A 57 7.95 -9.36 -7.00
CA VAL A 57 8.54 -9.01 -5.69
C VAL A 57 8.18 -7.58 -5.30
N SER A 58 8.26 -6.63 -6.23
CA SER A 58 7.87 -5.24 -5.99
C SER A 58 6.38 -5.13 -5.63
N ALA A 59 5.50 -5.88 -6.30
CA ALA A 59 4.07 -5.91 -5.99
C ALA A 59 3.80 -6.43 -4.57
N PHE A 60 4.50 -7.48 -4.13
CA PHE A 60 4.40 -7.96 -2.76
C PHE A 60 4.91 -6.94 -1.73
N ALA A 61 6.08 -6.33 -1.99
CA ALA A 61 6.61 -5.28 -1.13
C ALA A 61 5.62 -4.11 -1.00
N MET A 62 5.05 -3.65 -2.12
CA MET A 62 4.02 -2.62 -2.13
C MET A 62 2.76 -3.01 -1.35
N ALA A 63 2.29 -4.25 -1.47
CA ALA A 63 1.14 -4.74 -0.72
C ALA A 63 1.41 -4.75 0.79
N LEU A 64 2.57 -5.26 1.22
CA LEU A 64 2.96 -5.29 2.63
C LEU A 64 3.19 -3.88 3.19
N LEU A 65 3.82 -2.98 2.46
CA LEU A 65 4.02 -1.59 2.87
C LEU A 65 2.69 -0.83 2.93
N THR A 66 1.76 -1.08 2.01
CA THR A 66 0.40 -0.52 2.08
C THR A 66 -0.29 -0.98 3.36
N LEU A 67 -0.18 -2.27 3.71
CA LEU A 67 -0.76 -2.83 4.93
C LEU A 67 -0.10 -2.28 6.20
N LEU A 68 1.21 -2.05 6.18
CA LEU A 68 1.92 -1.39 7.28
C LEU A 68 1.42 0.05 7.47
N GLY A 69 1.22 0.79 6.37
CA GLY A 69 0.66 2.13 6.40
C GLY A 69 -0.79 2.18 6.88
N THR A 70 -1.65 1.23 6.48
CA THR A 70 -3.04 1.16 6.98
C THR A 70 -3.10 0.91 8.47
N VAL A 71 -2.27 -0.02 8.97
CA VAL A 71 -2.17 -0.31 10.39
C VAL A 71 -1.62 0.89 11.15
N GLY A 72 -0.54 1.50 10.68
CA GLY A 72 0.04 2.70 11.30
C GLY A 72 -0.96 3.87 11.36
N GLU A 73 -1.74 4.08 10.30
CA GLU A 73 -2.80 5.09 10.30
C GLU A 73 -3.93 4.75 11.29
N SER A 74 -4.31 3.47 11.41
CA SER A 74 -5.32 3.03 12.39
C SER A 74 -4.87 3.24 13.84
N LEU A 75 -3.55 3.22 14.10
CA LEU A 75 -2.92 3.55 15.38
C LEU A 75 -2.70 5.07 15.57
N GLY A 76 -3.10 5.91 14.61
CA GLY A 76 -2.97 7.36 14.66
C GLY A 76 -1.56 7.89 14.40
N MET A 77 -0.67 7.07 13.84
CA MET A 77 0.72 7.46 13.55
C MET A 77 0.83 8.40 12.34
N ASP A 78 -0.20 8.50 11.49
CA ASP A 78 -0.26 9.40 10.33
C ASP A 78 -0.01 10.87 10.72
N ARG A 79 -0.46 11.25 11.92
CA ARG A 79 -0.27 12.59 12.51
C ARG A 79 1.18 12.91 12.81
N LEU A 80 2.00 11.90 13.12
CA LEU A 80 3.41 12.06 13.44
C LEU A 80 4.27 12.11 12.17
N LEU A 81 3.74 11.59 11.06
CA LEU A 81 4.43 11.53 9.76
C LEU A 81 4.26 12.81 8.93
N LYS A 82 3.35 13.71 9.33
CA LYS A 82 3.07 14.97 8.63
C LYS A 82 3.37 16.17 9.52
N SER A 83 3.96 17.22 8.94
CA SER A 83 4.19 18.50 9.62
C SER A 83 2.99 19.46 9.54
N ASN A 84 1.99 19.15 8.71
CA ASN A 84 0.79 19.96 8.52
C ASN A 84 -0.30 19.63 9.55
N THR A 85 -1.07 20.63 9.96
CA THR A 85 -2.25 20.54 10.84
C THR A 85 -3.52 20.02 10.14
N SER A 86 -3.46 19.72 8.84
CA SER A 86 -4.61 19.20 8.08
C SER A 86 -5.20 17.94 8.72
N LYS A 87 -6.54 17.91 8.83
CA LYS A 87 -7.30 16.75 9.32
C LYS A 87 -7.44 15.64 8.26
N THR A 88 -7.11 15.92 7.00
CA THR A 88 -7.17 14.94 5.91
C THR A 88 -5.87 14.15 5.79
N ARG A 89 -5.96 12.95 5.19
CA ARG A 89 -4.80 12.12 4.86
C ARG A 89 -3.91 12.84 3.84
N THR A 90 -2.65 13.10 4.21
CA THR A 90 -1.68 13.82 3.35
C THR A 90 -0.80 12.87 2.56
N HIS A 91 -0.32 11.79 3.19
CA HIS A 91 0.51 10.78 2.55
C HIS A 91 -0.31 9.57 2.12
N SER A 92 0.00 9.01 0.95
CA SER A 92 -0.55 7.72 0.52
C SER A 92 -0.20 6.63 1.55
N LEU A 93 -1.02 5.58 1.63
CA LEU A 93 -0.80 4.50 2.60
C LEU A 93 0.52 3.79 2.37
N VAL A 94 0.91 3.59 1.09
CA VAL A 94 2.24 3.08 0.73
C VAL A 94 3.33 4.00 1.28
N ARG A 95 3.22 5.31 1.07
CA ARG A 95 4.24 6.27 1.55
C ARG A 95 4.34 6.28 3.07
N GLN A 96 3.21 6.22 3.77
CA GLN A 96 3.20 6.06 5.23
C GLN A 96 3.89 4.75 5.64
N GLY A 97 3.62 3.65 4.96
CA GLY A 97 4.30 2.37 5.16
C GLY A 97 5.81 2.45 4.98
N CYS A 98 6.30 3.09 3.92
CA CYS A 98 7.73 3.30 3.70
C CYS A 98 8.36 4.12 4.84
N MET A 99 7.73 5.24 5.22
CA MET A 99 8.22 6.08 6.32
C MET A 99 8.27 5.30 7.65
N LEU A 100 7.22 4.53 7.96
CA LEU A 100 7.22 3.69 9.15
C LEU A 100 8.32 2.64 9.10
N TYR A 101 8.50 1.97 7.96
CA TYR A 101 9.55 0.98 7.76
C TYR A 101 10.96 1.56 7.97
N GLU A 102 11.22 2.75 7.42
CA GLU A 102 12.49 3.48 7.64
C GLU A 102 12.70 3.85 9.12
N LEU A 103 11.64 4.10 9.88
CA LEU A 103 11.70 4.46 11.29
C LEU A 103 11.85 3.26 12.24
N ILE A 104 11.47 2.05 11.83
CA ILE A 104 11.49 0.83 12.68
C ILE A 104 12.81 0.67 13.45
N PRO A 105 14.01 0.79 12.84
CA PRO A 105 15.27 0.54 13.54
C PRO A 105 15.51 1.45 14.75
N ASN A 106 14.92 2.65 14.75
CA ASN A 106 15.07 3.66 15.81
C ASN A 106 13.74 3.94 16.53
N MET A 107 12.70 3.14 16.28
CA MET A 107 11.37 3.37 16.83
C MET A 107 11.33 2.96 18.31
N PRO A 108 10.81 3.80 19.22
CA PRO A 108 10.71 3.43 20.62
C PRO A 108 9.72 2.28 20.83
N GLU A 109 10.03 1.39 21.77
CA GLU A 109 9.33 0.11 21.96
C GLU A 109 7.82 0.26 22.14
N HIS A 110 7.38 1.28 22.89
CA HIS A 110 5.96 1.55 23.11
C HIS A 110 5.16 1.86 21.83
N ARG A 111 5.84 2.25 20.73
CA ARG A 111 5.23 2.43 19.40
C ARG A 111 5.45 1.22 18.51
N LEU A 112 6.63 0.62 18.59
CA LEU A 112 7.00 -0.52 17.75
C LEU A 112 6.15 -1.75 18.07
N ALA A 113 6.02 -2.11 19.34
CA ALA A 113 5.27 -3.28 19.77
C ALA A 113 3.80 -3.31 19.26
N PRO A 114 2.97 -2.25 19.44
CA PRO A 114 1.61 -2.26 18.92
C PRO A 114 1.55 -2.24 17.39
N LEU A 115 2.51 -1.57 16.72
CA LEU A 115 2.58 -1.55 15.25
C LEU A 115 2.83 -2.95 14.69
N ILE A 116 3.84 -3.65 15.20
CA ILE A 116 4.19 -5.00 14.75
C ILE A 116 3.10 -6.01 15.09
N ALA A 117 2.50 -5.93 16.29
CA ALA A 117 1.40 -6.82 16.68
C ALA A 117 0.17 -6.65 15.76
N ALA A 118 -0.22 -5.41 15.48
CA ALA A 118 -1.34 -5.13 14.60
C ALA A 118 -1.04 -5.48 13.14
N PHE A 119 0.21 -5.26 12.68
CA PHE A 119 0.66 -5.68 11.35
C PHE A 119 0.64 -7.19 11.19
N ALA A 120 1.18 -7.95 12.14
CA ALA A 120 1.17 -9.41 12.13
C ALA A 120 -0.26 -9.97 12.10
N LYS A 121 -1.16 -9.37 12.88
CA LYS A 121 -2.60 -9.70 12.84
C LYS A 121 -3.22 -9.41 11.47
N ALA A 122 -2.89 -8.28 10.86
CA ALA A 122 -3.43 -7.92 9.55
C ALA A 122 -2.91 -8.85 8.43
N VAL A 123 -1.64 -9.27 8.51
CA VAL A 123 -1.04 -10.23 7.59
C VAL A 123 -1.73 -11.59 7.71
N SER A 124 -1.94 -12.10 8.93
CA SER A 124 -2.58 -13.42 9.13
C SER A 124 -4.05 -13.46 8.71
N GLN A 125 -4.74 -12.32 8.76
CA GLN A 125 -6.13 -12.18 8.29
C GLN A 125 -6.26 -12.08 6.77
N THR A 126 -5.17 -11.83 6.06
CA THR A 126 -5.22 -11.66 4.60
C THR A 126 -5.16 -13.02 3.92
N THR A 127 -6.32 -13.53 3.48
CA THR A 127 -6.47 -14.83 2.80
C THR A 127 -5.61 -14.97 1.53
N ALA A 128 -5.25 -13.85 0.89
CA ALA A 128 -4.38 -13.84 -0.28
C ALA A 128 -2.93 -14.25 0.04
N PHE A 129 -2.47 -14.06 1.28
CA PHE A 129 -1.14 -14.48 1.72
C PHE A 129 -1.14 -15.88 2.32
N SER A 130 -2.23 -16.33 2.96
CA SER A 130 -2.30 -17.66 3.59
C SER A 130 -2.16 -18.82 2.59
N GLY A 131 -2.69 -18.68 1.38
CA GLY A 131 -2.50 -19.67 0.32
C GLY A 131 -1.09 -19.68 -0.27
N LEU A 132 -0.40 -18.54 -0.28
CA LEU A 132 0.95 -18.39 -0.88
C LEU A 132 2.05 -19.00 -0.01
N PHE A 133 1.92 -18.90 1.31
CA PHE A 133 2.85 -19.53 2.25
C PHE A 133 2.57 -21.03 2.48
N ALA A 134 1.38 -21.51 2.12
CA ALA A 134 1.01 -22.93 2.25
C ALA A 134 1.61 -23.85 1.15
N TYR A 135 2.13 -23.29 0.05
CA TYR A 135 2.83 -24.06 -1.00
C TYR A 135 4.35 -24.12 -0.80
N ALA A 136 4.87 -23.64 0.35
CA ALA A 136 6.29 -23.60 0.65
C ALA A 136 6.75 -24.69 1.65
N GLU A 137 5.90 -25.68 1.93
CA GLU A 137 6.25 -26.97 2.56
C GLU A 137 6.11 -28.09 1.53
#